data_AF-A0A3D2TH35-F1
#
_entry.id   AF-A0A3D2TH35-F1
#
_cell.length_a   1.000
_cell.length_b   1.000
_cell.length_c   1.000
_cell.angle_alpha   90.00
_cell.angle_beta   90.00
_cell.angle_gamma   90.00
#
_symmetry.space_group_name_H-M   'P 1'
#
loop_
_entity.id
_entity.type
_entity.pdbx_description
1 polymer ?
#
loop_
_entity_poly.entity_id
_entity_poly.type
_entity_poly.pdbx_seq_one_letter_code
_entity_poly.pdbx_strand_id
1 'polypeptide(L)'
;DLNAGIIDEHEAQSRREEITQQADFYGAMDGASKFVRGDAIAGIVITVINVVGGLIIGMAEHGMPLLDAGSLFTQLTIGDGLVSQVPAFLISLAAGLLVTRSTQKSNLPQQFIAQLFSRPQAMWVAGAFLAILVATDLPRTPLMLLCAASLGMSR
;
A
#
# COMPACT_ATOMS: atom_id res chain seq x y z
N ASP A 1 -4.77 36.66 -20.52
CA ASP A 1 -3.32 36.71 -20.80
C ASP A 1 -3.01 36.62 -22.28
N LEU A 2 -3.44 35.57 -23.00
CA LEU A 2 -3.29 35.49 -24.47
C LEU A 2 -4.01 36.65 -25.20
N ASN A 3 -5.27 36.94 -24.83
CA ASN A 3 -6.06 38.03 -25.43
C ASN A 3 -5.55 39.45 -25.07
N ALA A 4 -4.61 39.54 -24.11
CA ALA A 4 -3.95 40.79 -23.71
C ALA A 4 -2.54 40.94 -24.35
N GLY A 5 -2.10 39.97 -25.17
CA GLY A 5 -0.81 39.98 -25.86
C GLY A 5 0.42 39.75 -24.97
N ILE A 6 0.22 39.31 -23.73
CA ILE A 6 1.30 39.16 -22.72
C ILE A 6 2.06 37.84 -22.88
N ILE A 7 1.44 36.83 -23.49
CA ILE A 7 1.98 35.49 -23.73
C ILE A 7 1.67 35.05 -25.16
N ASP A 8 2.57 34.26 -25.75
CA ASP A 8 2.45 33.70 -27.11
C ASP A 8 1.48 32.49 -27.14
N GLU A 9 0.95 32.15 -28.32
CA GLU A 9 -0.01 31.05 -28.52
C GLU A 9 0.59 29.70 -28.10
N HIS A 10 1.87 29.48 -28.39
CA HIS A 10 2.60 28.29 -27.95
C HIS A 10 2.77 28.24 -26.43
N GLU A 11 3.02 29.38 -25.78
CA GLU A 11 3.13 29.46 -24.32
C GLU A 11 1.78 29.20 -23.64
N ALA A 12 0.70 29.75 -24.19
CA ALA A 12 -0.65 29.50 -23.67
C ALA A 12 -1.09 28.03 -23.83
N GLN A 13 -0.69 27.37 -24.92
CA GLN A 13 -0.94 25.94 -25.11
C GLN A 13 -0.21 25.11 -24.06
N SER A 14 1.08 25.39 -23.83
CA SER A 14 1.89 24.70 -22.82
C SER A 14 1.35 24.92 -21.40
N ARG A 15 0.98 26.17 -21.05
CA ARG A 15 0.35 26.49 -19.76
C ARG A 15 -0.98 25.77 -19.58
N ARG A 16 -1.79 25.63 -20.64
CA ARG A 16 -3.05 24.88 -20.59
C ARG A 16 -2.81 23.40 -20.32
N GLU A 17 -1.81 22.80 -20.96
CA GLU A 17 -1.43 21.41 -20.68
C GLU A 17 -0.97 21.22 -19.23
N GLU A 18 -0.13 22.11 -18.70
CA GLU A 18 0.30 22.05 -17.29
C GLU A 18 -0.87 22.17 -16.32
N ILE A 19 -1.78 23.13 -16.55
CA ILE A 19 -2.98 23.31 -15.72
C ILE A 19 -3.89 22.09 -15.80
N THR A 20 -4.03 21.49 -16.99
CA THR A 20 -4.83 20.28 -17.19
C THR A 20 -4.23 19.10 -16.42
N GLN A 21 -2.91 18.89 -16.50
CA GLN A 21 -2.21 17.84 -15.75
C GLN A 21 -2.33 18.04 -14.24
N GLN A 22 -2.24 19.28 -13.76
CA GLN A 22 -2.48 19.59 -12.35
C GLN A 22 -3.91 19.28 -11.95
N ALA A 23 -4.90 19.71 -12.73
CA ALA A 23 -6.32 19.44 -12.47
C ALA A 23 -6.61 17.92 -12.43
N ASP A 24 -6.04 17.15 -13.35
CA ASP A 24 -6.16 15.68 -13.38
C ASP A 24 -5.50 15.04 -12.15
N PHE A 25 -4.32 15.52 -11.74
CA PHE A 25 -3.63 15.04 -10.55
C PHE A 25 -4.45 15.32 -9.28
N TYR A 26 -4.97 16.55 -9.12
CA TYR A 26 -5.80 16.91 -7.96
C TYR A 26 -7.15 16.19 -7.97
N GLY A 27 -7.75 15.98 -9.14
CA GLY A 27 -8.97 15.19 -9.30
C GLY A 27 -8.77 13.72 -8.92
N ALA A 28 -7.68 13.10 -9.39
CA ALA A 28 -7.31 11.73 -9.03
C ALA A 28 -6.95 11.60 -7.54
N MET A 29 -6.26 12.60 -6.98
CA MET A 29 -5.89 12.65 -5.55
C MET A 29 -7.11 12.80 -4.64
N ASP A 30 -8.10 13.64 -4.97
CA ASP A 30 -9.33 13.78 -4.16
C ASP A 30 -10.13 12.47 -4.14
N GLY A 31 -10.23 11.80 -5.29
CA GLY A 31 -10.84 10.47 -5.39
C GLY A 31 -10.11 9.44 -4.53
N ALA A 32 -8.80 9.26 -4.75
CA ALA A 32 -7.97 8.31 -4.00
C ALA A 32 -8.01 8.58 -2.48
N SER A 33 -7.97 9.84 -2.06
CA SER A 33 -8.00 10.23 -0.65
C SER A 33 -9.33 9.87 0.03
N LYS A 34 -10.46 9.96 -0.68
CA LYS A 34 -11.78 9.51 -0.16
C LYS A 34 -11.84 8.00 0.00
N PHE A 35 -11.30 7.23 -0.95
CA PHE A 35 -11.23 5.77 -0.85
C PHE A 35 -10.33 5.31 0.30
N VAL A 36 -9.14 5.91 0.43
CA VAL A 36 -8.21 5.62 1.54
C VAL A 36 -8.83 5.97 2.89
N ARG A 37 -9.54 7.10 2.99
CA ARG A 37 -10.24 7.48 4.22
C ARG A 37 -11.36 6.49 4.56
N GLY A 38 -12.12 6.03 3.56
CA GLY A 38 -13.17 5.02 3.74
C GLY A 38 -12.61 3.66 4.20
N ASP A 39 -11.55 3.19 3.56
CA ASP A 39 -10.85 1.95 3.89
C ASP A 39 -10.27 1.98 5.31
N ALA A 40 -9.65 3.09 5.70
CA ALA A 40 -9.13 3.29 7.05
C ALA A 40 -10.23 3.26 8.12
N ILE A 41 -11.37 3.91 7.86
CA ILE A 41 -12.52 3.90 8.79
C ILE A 41 -13.08 2.48 8.91
N ALA A 42 -13.26 1.76 7.80
CA ALA A 42 -13.73 0.38 7.80
C ALA A 42 -12.78 -0.54 8.59
N GLY A 43 -11.48 -0.44 8.35
CA GLY A 43 -10.46 -1.23 9.06
C GLY A 43 -10.46 -0.99 10.57
N ILE A 44 -10.62 0.27 11.02
CA ILE A 44 -10.73 0.61 12.44
C ILE A 44 -12.00 -0.01 13.05
N VAL A 45 -13.14 0.10 12.37
CA VAL A 45 -14.41 -0.48 12.84
C VAL A 45 -14.32 -2.00 12.97
N ILE A 46 -13.77 -2.68 11.96
CA ILE A 46 -13.56 -4.14 11.97
C ILE A 46 -12.64 -4.54 13.13
N THR A 47 -11.55 -3.80 13.34
CA THR A 47 -10.61 -4.04 14.44
C THR A 47 -11.31 -3.97 15.80
N VAL A 48 -12.10 -2.92 16.03
CA VAL A 48 -12.83 -2.74 17.29
C VAL A 48 -13.84 -3.87 17.49
N ILE A 49 -14.59 -4.24 16.43
CA ILE A 49 -15.57 -5.32 16.50
C ILE A 49 -14.88 -6.66 16.81
N ASN A 50 -13.78 -6.99 16.14
CA ASN A 50 -13.08 -8.25 16.34
C ASN A 50 -12.47 -8.35 17.74
N VAL A 51 -11.88 -7.27 18.25
CA VAL A 51 -11.29 -7.26 19.60
C VAL A 51 -12.38 -7.29 20.68
N VAL A 52 -13.37 -6.40 20.61
CA VAL A 52 -14.41 -6.30 21.65
C VAL A 52 -15.38 -7.48 21.59
N GLY A 53 -15.84 -7.86 20.40
CA GLY A 53 -16.71 -9.01 20.20
C GLY A 53 -16.00 -10.32 20.55
N GLY A 54 -14.74 -10.46 20.14
CA GLY A 54 -13.90 -11.58 20.51
C GLY A 54 -13.71 -11.70 22.03
N LEU A 55 -13.41 -10.59 22.71
CA LEU A 55 -13.32 -10.55 24.18
C LEU A 55 -14.61 -10.99 24.86
N ILE A 56 -15.76 -10.48 24.42
CA ILE A 56 -17.06 -10.84 24.99
C ILE A 56 -17.34 -12.33 24.80
N ILE A 57 -17.15 -12.87 23.60
CA ILE A 57 -17.40 -14.29 23.30
C ILE A 57 -16.38 -15.18 24.04
N GLY A 58 -15.11 -14.77 24.08
CA GLY A 58 -14.04 -15.49 24.77
C GLY A 58 -14.27 -15.60 26.27
N MET A 59 -14.78 -14.54 26.90
CA MET A 59 -15.10 -14.55 28.33
C MET A 59 -16.45 -15.20 28.63
N ALA A 60 -17.50 -14.88 27.87
CA ALA A 60 -18.87 -15.29 28.17
C ALA A 60 -19.19 -16.72 27.72
N GLU A 61 -18.72 -17.15 26.54
CA GLU A 61 -18.99 -18.50 26.03
C GLU A 61 -17.87 -19.48 26.33
N HIS A 62 -16.60 -19.03 26.27
CA HIS A 62 -15.44 -19.91 26.42
C HIS A 62 -14.80 -19.87 27.81
N GLY A 63 -15.30 -19.01 28.71
CA GLY A 63 -14.80 -18.90 30.10
C GLY A 63 -13.33 -18.49 30.21
N MET A 64 -12.75 -17.89 29.16
CA MET A 64 -11.34 -17.51 29.15
C MET A 64 -11.07 -16.32 30.09
N PRO A 65 -9.91 -16.29 30.77
CA PRO A 65 -9.44 -15.10 31.46
C PRO A 65 -9.33 -13.91 30.50
N LEU A 66 -9.66 -12.70 30.98
CA LEU A 66 -9.62 -11.46 30.19
C LEU A 66 -8.29 -11.27 29.45
N LEU A 67 -7.18 -11.61 30.10
CA LEU A 67 -5.84 -11.44 29.55
C LEU A 67 -5.58 -12.39 28.36
N ASP A 68 -6.02 -13.65 28.49
CA ASP A 68 -5.84 -14.67 27.47
C ASP A 68 -6.73 -14.40 26.25
N ALA A 69 -7.99 -14.05 26.51
CA ALA A 69 -8.92 -13.62 25.47
C ALA A 69 -8.40 -12.36 24.74
N GLY A 70 -7.89 -11.38 25.49
CA GLY A 70 -7.34 -10.15 24.93
C GLY A 70 -6.15 -10.41 24.02
N SER A 71 -5.21 -11.26 24.44
CA SER A 71 -4.05 -11.64 23.64
C SER A 71 -4.47 -12.37 22.36
N LEU A 72 -5.33 -13.39 22.48
CA LEU A 72 -5.76 -14.23 21.37
C LEU A 72 -6.53 -13.43 20.30
N PHE A 73 -7.57 -12.69 20.70
CA PHE A 73 -8.42 -11.97 19.74
C PHE A 73 -7.70 -10.75 19.15
N THR A 74 -6.76 -10.14 19.87
CA THR A 74 -5.88 -9.11 19.27
C THR A 74 -4.96 -9.73 18.21
N GLN A 75 -4.34 -10.88 18.49
CA GLN A 75 -3.49 -11.58 17.52
C GLN A 75 -4.27 -12.01 16.27
N LEU A 76 -5.48 -12.55 16.45
CA LEU A 76 -6.37 -12.93 15.34
C LEU A 76 -6.78 -11.71 14.50
N THR A 77 -7.06 -10.57 15.14
CA THR A 77 -7.43 -9.32 14.45
C THR A 77 -6.27 -8.79 13.60
N ILE A 78 -5.03 -8.83 14.11
CA ILE A 78 -3.85 -8.47 13.32
C ILE A 78 -3.72 -9.40 12.11
N GLY A 79 -3.93 -10.70 12.31
CA GLY A 79 -3.92 -11.71 11.24
C GLY A 79 -4.94 -11.40 10.14
N ASP A 80 -6.18 -11.10 10.52
CA ASP A 80 -7.27 -10.73 9.58
C ASP A 80 -6.92 -9.48 8.75
N GLY A 81 -6.36 -8.45 9.39
CA GLY A 81 -5.86 -7.26 8.70
C GLY A 81 -4.77 -7.58 7.66
N LEU A 82 -3.81 -8.43 8.01
CA LEU A 82 -2.73 -8.82 7.09
C LEU A 82 -3.24 -9.69 5.93
N VAL A 83 -4.14 -10.63 6.19
CA VAL A 83 -4.69 -11.55 5.18
C VAL A 83 -5.60 -10.81 4.19
N SER A 84 -6.31 -9.77 4.63
CA SER A 84 -7.20 -8.97 3.77
C SER A 84 -6.46 -7.91 2.97
N GLN A 85 -5.54 -7.16 3.60
CA GLN A 85 -4.93 -5.98 2.98
C GLN A 85 -3.83 -6.32 1.97
N VAL A 86 -2.99 -7.32 2.25
CA VAL A 86 -1.87 -7.66 1.34
C VAL A 86 -2.37 -8.07 -0.05
N PRO A 87 -3.35 -8.98 -0.20
CA PRO A 87 -3.89 -9.33 -1.51
C PRO A 87 -4.65 -8.18 -2.15
N ALA A 88 -5.44 -7.42 -1.39
CA ALA A 88 -6.19 -6.28 -1.91
C ALA A 88 -5.25 -5.23 -2.53
N PHE A 89 -4.14 -4.93 -1.87
CA PHE A 89 -3.11 -4.04 -2.38
C PHE A 89 -2.51 -4.57 -3.70
N LEU A 90 -2.15 -5.85 -3.75
CA LEU A 90 -1.57 -6.46 -4.96
C LEU A 90 -2.56 -6.45 -6.14
N ILE A 91 -3.84 -6.76 -5.89
CA ILE A 91 -4.90 -6.73 -6.92
C ILE A 91 -5.12 -5.30 -7.41
N SER A 92 -5.19 -4.32 -6.50
CA SER A 92 -5.35 -2.91 -6.85
C SER A 92 -4.17 -2.40 -7.68
N LEU A 93 -2.94 -2.76 -7.32
CA LEU A 93 -1.76 -2.40 -8.07
C LEU A 93 -1.76 -3.04 -9.47
N ALA A 94 -2.08 -4.33 -9.54
CA ALA A 94 -2.18 -5.05 -10.82
C ALA A 94 -3.25 -4.45 -11.73
N ALA A 95 -4.44 -4.14 -11.19
CA ALA A 95 -5.51 -3.48 -11.92
C ALA A 95 -5.09 -2.08 -12.41
N GLY A 96 -4.44 -1.28 -11.55
CA GLY A 96 -3.93 0.03 -11.91
C GLY A 96 -2.89 -0.01 -13.03
N LEU A 97 -1.97 -0.98 -12.98
CA LEU A 97 -0.97 -1.23 -14.03
C LEU A 97 -1.61 -1.72 -15.33
N LEU A 98 -2.68 -2.52 -15.26
CA LEU A 98 -3.41 -2.99 -16.44
C LEU A 98 -4.19 -1.86 -17.14
N VAL A 99 -4.87 -1.00 -16.38
CA VAL A 99 -5.69 0.10 -16.92
C VAL A 99 -4.81 1.16 -17.58
N THR A 100 -3.68 1.53 -16.97
CA THR A 100 -2.75 2.55 -17.51
C THR A 100 -2.04 2.13 -18.80
N ARG A 101 -1.93 0.82 -19.09
CA ARG A 101 -1.45 0.32 -20.38
C ARG A 101 -2.34 0.73 -21.55
N SER A 102 -3.63 0.94 -21.34
CA SER A 102 -4.55 1.33 -22.43
C SER A 102 -4.30 2.75 -22.97
N THR A 103 -3.56 3.59 -22.23
CA THR A 103 -3.34 5.01 -22.57
C THR A 103 -1.95 5.30 -23.14
N GLN A 104 -0.96 4.42 -22.96
CA GLN A 104 0.45 4.66 -23.34
C GLN A 104 1.05 3.48 -24.14
N LYS A 105 1.82 3.77 -25.19
CA LYS A 105 2.53 2.73 -25.99
C LYS A 105 3.68 2.02 -25.24
N SER A 106 4.04 2.50 -24.05
CA SER A 106 5.15 2.01 -23.23
C SER A 106 4.72 0.86 -22.29
N ASN A 107 5.60 -0.13 -22.08
CA ASN A 107 5.42 -1.19 -21.08
C ASN A 107 5.66 -0.66 -19.66
N LEU A 108 4.72 0.13 -19.16
CA LEU A 108 4.70 0.69 -17.81
C LEU A 108 4.98 -0.32 -16.68
N PRO A 109 4.41 -1.56 -16.70
CA PRO A 109 4.72 -2.56 -15.68
C PRO A 109 6.20 -2.92 -15.61
N GLN A 110 6.86 -3.01 -16.79
CA GLN A 110 8.29 -3.32 -16.88
C GLN A 110 9.14 -2.18 -16.31
N GLN A 111 8.76 -0.93 -16.62
CA GLN A 111 9.43 0.26 -16.10
C GLN A 111 9.24 0.40 -14.59
N PHE A 112 8.04 0.11 -14.07
CA PHE A 112 7.76 0.14 -12.64
C PHE A 112 8.61 -0.89 -11.88
N ILE A 113 8.68 -2.14 -12.36
CA ILE A 113 9.55 -3.17 -11.76
C ILE A 113 11.01 -2.72 -11.79
N ALA A 114 11.49 -2.22 -12.93
CA ALA A 114 12.85 -1.70 -13.05
C ALA A 114 13.10 -0.52 -12.09
N GLN A 115 12.12 0.36 -11.89
CA GLN A 115 12.24 1.52 -11.00
C GLN A 115 12.19 1.12 -9.51
N LEU A 116 11.38 0.12 -9.16
CA LEU A 116 11.27 -0.40 -7.80
C LEU A 116 12.59 -1.04 -7.36
N PHE A 117 13.20 -1.85 -8.24
CA PHE A 117 14.46 -2.53 -7.94
C PHE A 117 15.71 -1.67 -8.19
N SER A 118 15.63 -0.56 -8.93
CA SER A 118 16.76 0.37 -9.14
C SER A 118 16.94 1.39 -8.02
N ARG A 119 16.14 1.30 -6.94
CA ARG A 119 16.31 2.13 -5.74
C ARG A 119 17.04 1.34 -4.65
N PRO A 120 18.39 1.37 -4.60
CA PRO A 120 19.17 0.58 -3.66
C PRO A 120 18.84 0.91 -2.20
N GLN A 121 18.50 2.16 -1.89
CA GLN A 121 18.06 2.58 -0.56
C GLN A 121 16.80 1.84 -0.08
N ALA A 122 15.80 1.69 -0.96
CA ALA A 122 14.57 0.98 -0.61
C ALA A 122 14.83 -0.51 -0.39
N MET A 123 15.68 -1.11 -1.22
CA MET A 123 16.09 -2.52 -1.08
C MET A 123 16.90 -2.77 0.19
N TRP A 124 17.75 -1.83 0.60
CA TRP A 124 18.51 -1.90 1.85
C TRP A 124 17.62 -1.88 3.09
N VAL A 125 16.65 -0.96 3.12
CA VAL A 125 15.68 -0.85 4.21
C VAL A 125 14.84 -2.12 4.31
N ALA A 126 14.37 -2.65 3.16
CA ALA A 126 13.62 -3.90 3.11
C ALA A 126 14.45 -5.09 3.62
N GLY A 127 15.70 -5.21 3.16
CA GLY A 127 16.62 -6.27 3.59
C GLY A 127 16.95 -6.20 5.08
N ALA A 128 17.20 -5.01 5.62
CA ALA A 128 17.44 -4.81 7.06
C ALA A 128 16.22 -5.19 7.90
N PHE A 129 15.02 -4.82 7.45
CA PHE A 129 13.78 -5.22 8.13
C PHE A 129 13.57 -6.74 8.10
N LEU A 130 13.80 -7.39 6.96
CA LEU A 130 13.73 -8.85 6.84
C LEU A 130 14.77 -9.55 7.71
N ALA A 131 15.98 -8.99 7.85
CA ALA A 131 17.01 -9.51 8.73
C ALA A 131 16.59 -9.50 10.21
N ILE A 132 15.88 -8.46 10.66
CA ILE A 132 15.29 -8.42 12.01
C ILE A 132 14.22 -9.50 12.16
N LEU A 133 13.34 -9.65 11.17
CA LEU A 133 12.26 -10.65 11.17
C LEU A 133 12.77 -12.10 11.24
N VAL A 134 13.94 -12.39 10.67
CA VAL A 134 14.58 -13.73 10.76
C VAL A 134 14.85 -14.15 12.21
N ALA A 135 15.03 -13.20 13.13
CA ALA A 135 15.22 -13.50 14.56
C ALA A 135 13.93 -13.97 15.26
N THR A 136 12.78 -13.89 14.59
CA THR A 136 11.46 -14.28 15.12
C THR A 136 11.16 -15.77 14.82
N ASP A 137 10.08 -16.31 15.39
CA ASP A 137 9.57 -17.67 15.13
C ASP A 137 8.88 -17.85 13.76
N LEU A 138 8.99 -16.87 12.87
CA LEU A 138 8.48 -16.97 11.51
C LEU A 138 9.33 -17.94 10.67
N PRO A 139 8.80 -18.47 9.55
CA PRO A 139 9.54 -19.37 8.68
C PRO A 139 10.87 -18.76 8.22
N ARG A 140 11.98 -19.21 8.81
CA ARG A 140 13.29 -18.61 8.60
C ARG A 140 13.81 -18.78 7.18
N THR A 141 13.49 -19.91 6.55
CA THR A 141 13.95 -20.25 5.20
C THR A 141 13.46 -19.26 4.12
N PRO A 142 12.17 -18.92 3.98
CA PRO A 142 11.74 -17.89 3.03
C PRO A 142 12.23 -16.49 3.41
N LEU A 143 12.28 -16.16 4.69
CA LEU A 143 12.74 -14.84 5.14
C LEU A 143 14.22 -14.60 4.81
N MET A 144 15.09 -15.59 5.05
CA MET A 144 16.50 -15.50 4.69
C MET A 144 16.70 -15.38 3.18
N LEU A 145 15.93 -16.12 2.38
CA LEU A 145 16.00 -16.04 0.92
C LEU A 145 15.60 -14.65 0.40
N LEU A 146 14.51 -14.09 0.91
CA LEU A 146 14.05 -12.75 0.55
C LEU A 146 15.01 -11.66 1.05
N CYS A 147 15.58 -11.81 2.24
CA CYS A 147 16.60 -10.92 2.80
C CYS A 147 17.86 -10.90 1.91
N ALA A 148 18.37 -12.09 1.54
CA ALA A 148 19.52 -12.20 0.66
C ALA A 148 19.25 -11.62 -0.74
N ALA A 149 18.06 -11.85 -1.29
CA ALA A 149 17.65 -11.30 -2.59
C ALA A 149 17.59 -9.76 -2.55
N SER A 150 16.92 -9.18 -1.55
CA SER A 150 16.79 -7.72 -1.41
C SER A 150 18.15 -7.04 -1.19
N LEU A 151 19.01 -7.58 -0.32
CA LEU A 151 20.36 -7.05 -0.13
C LEU A 151 21.25 -7.23 -1.38
N GLY A 152 21.09 -8.34 -2.11
CA GLY A 152 21.80 -8.60 -3.36
C GLY A 152 21.44 -7.62 -4.48
N MET A 153 20.17 -7.20 -4.55
CA MET A 153 19.66 -6.21 -5.51
C MET A 153 19.94 -4.75 -5.09
N SER A 154 20.42 -4.53 -3.86
CA SER A 154 20.77 -3.20 -3.35
C SER A 154 22.18 -2.72 -3.72
N ARG A 155 22.96 -3.56 -4.43
CA ARG A 155 24.29 -3.23 -4.97
C ARG A 155 24.16 -2.68 -6.39
#